data_AF-A0A2E8TSL1-F1
#
_entry.id   AF-A0A2E8TSL1-F1
#
_cell.length_a   1.000
_cell.length_b   1.000
_cell.length_c   1.000
_cell.angle_alpha   90.00
_cell.angle_beta   90.00
_cell.angle_gamma   90.00
#
_symmetry.space_group_name_H-M   'P 1'
#
loop_
_entity.id
_entity.type
_entity.pdbx_description
1 polymer ?
#
loop_
_entity_poly.entity_id
_entity_poly.type
_entity_poly.pdbx_seq_one_letter_code
_entity_poly.pdbx_strand_id
1 'polypeptide(L)'
;MHRLGLVGGTFDRFHSGHMSLIETGLSKCQNLEIWITNDEIAQSKSTRVKNWESRSQEIFQSLADSSDRVSTHVLSDELGPSPDHPDATAIVCTIETTSKCEEINNIRSKNGLEELEIISVERILAWDGQPISSSRIRAGSIDRNGQPWIPQSFRGKDASLTPEVESQLKDPFGELIEGPEEDTSIAIRSAIGQIGEITGPLIAVGDVTALALQLEGRSADIALVDGMTKREEWPDAREIDPSDYDNILKCSSPAGSLTYSLLKACETAISSWRESGRSTLIQVDGEEDLAPLILHPLAPIGSAVLYGQPGKGVVIRWSDEDSKGRCRNLIRGLETN
;
A
#
# COMPACT_ATOMS: atom_id res chain seq x y z
N MET A 1 1.62 -31.33 23.26
CA MET A 1 2.10 -29.94 23.04
C MET A 1 3.61 -30.03 22.88
N HIS A 2 4.13 -29.60 21.74
CA HIS A 2 5.57 -29.61 21.44
C HIS A 2 6.29 -28.62 22.35
N ARG A 3 7.57 -28.88 22.66
CA ARG A 3 8.38 -27.94 23.44
C ARG A 3 8.72 -26.70 22.62
N LEU A 4 9.09 -26.91 21.36
CA LEU A 4 9.54 -25.86 20.45
C LEU A 4 9.03 -26.14 19.04
N GLY A 5 8.39 -25.13 18.43
CA GLY A 5 8.00 -25.12 17.03
C GLY A 5 8.76 -24.06 16.23
N LEU A 6 9.00 -24.34 14.96
CA LEU A 6 9.64 -23.41 14.03
C LEU A 6 8.61 -22.82 13.06
N VAL A 7 8.72 -21.53 12.75
CA VAL A 7 7.93 -20.87 11.71
C VAL A 7 8.84 -20.00 10.86
N GLY A 8 8.82 -20.18 9.54
CA GLY A 8 9.63 -19.41 8.61
C GLY A 8 8.80 -18.49 7.72
N GLY A 9 9.29 -17.29 7.40
CA GLY A 9 8.60 -16.39 6.50
C GLY A 9 9.22 -15.00 6.38
N THR A 10 8.66 -14.17 5.51
CA THR A 10 9.09 -12.76 5.39
C THR A 10 8.43 -11.87 6.43
N PHE A 11 7.18 -12.15 6.84
CA PHE A 11 6.45 -11.39 7.88
C PHE A 11 6.39 -9.87 7.66
N ASP A 12 6.36 -9.43 6.39
CA ASP A 12 6.16 -8.01 6.06
C ASP A 12 4.69 -7.61 6.26
N ARG A 13 4.43 -6.37 6.69
CA ARG A 13 3.08 -5.86 6.98
C ARG A 13 2.28 -6.85 7.80
N PHE A 14 2.69 -7.07 9.06
CA PHE A 14 2.10 -8.11 9.90
C PHE A 14 0.57 -8.03 9.88
N HIS A 15 -0.08 -9.12 9.47
CA HIS A 15 -1.48 -9.16 9.06
C HIS A 15 -2.19 -10.42 9.59
N SER A 16 -3.51 -10.49 9.48
CA SER A 16 -4.32 -11.57 10.09
C SER A 16 -3.88 -12.98 9.66
N GLY A 17 -3.39 -13.14 8.43
CA GLY A 17 -2.79 -14.41 7.99
C GLY A 17 -1.55 -14.84 8.79
N HIS A 18 -0.62 -13.92 9.10
CA HIS A 18 0.54 -14.22 9.96
C HIS A 18 0.11 -14.49 11.40
N MET A 19 -0.87 -13.71 11.90
CA MET A 19 -1.42 -13.92 13.23
C MET A 19 -1.99 -15.33 13.39
N SER A 20 -2.85 -15.76 12.46
CA SER A 20 -3.44 -17.10 12.47
C SER A 20 -2.38 -18.22 12.42
N LEU A 21 -1.31 -18.04 11.63
CA LEU A 21 -0.20 -18.98 11.55
C LEU A 21 0.51 -19.12 12.92
N ILE A 22 0.84 -18.00 13.55
CA ILE A 22 1.57 -17.97 14.82
C ILE A 22 0.68 -18.46 15.97
N GLU A 23 -0.57 -18.02 16.06
CA GLU A 23 -1.52 -18.46 17.08
C GLU A 23 -1.78 -19.97 17.01
N THR A 24 -1.90 -20.52 15.79
CA THR A 24 -2.04 -21.97 15.61
C THR A 24 -0.78 -22.69 16.10
N GLY A 25 0.41 -22.17 15.79
CA GLY A 25 1.67 -22.68 16.33
C GLY A 25 1.72 -22.64 17.86
N LEU A 26 1.34 -21.52 18.48
CA LEU A 26 1.30 -21.34 19.93
C LEU A 26 0.24 -22.21 20.62
N SER A 27 -0.81 -22.64 19.90
CA SER A 27 -1.79 -23.60 20.43
C SER A 27 -1.23 -25.01 20.56
N LYS A 28 -0.18 -25.34 19.79
CA LYS A 28 0.43 -26.67 19.72
C LYS A 28 1.83 -26.75 20.33
N CYS A 29 2.53 -25.62 20.45
CA CYS A 29 3.92 -25.53 20.92
C CYS A 29 4.03 -24.65 22.17
N GLN A 30 4.87 -25.01 23.14
CA GLN A 30 5.14 -24.18 24.31
C GLN A 30 5.82 -22.88 23.91
N ASN A 31 6.85 -22.95 23.06
CA ASN A 31 7.54 -21.80 22.47
C ASN A 31 7.59 -21.89 20.94
N LEU A 32 7.69 -20.73 20.29
CA LEU A 32 7.96 -20.63 18.85
C LEU A 32 9.21 -19.82 18.56
N GLU A 33 9.97 -20.29 17.59
CA GLU A 33 11.00 -19.50 16.92
C GLU A 33 10.49 -19.08 15.54
N ILE A 34 10.44 -17.76 15.33
CA ILE A 34 10.00 -17.16 14.08
C ILE A 34 11.25 -16.71 13.31
N TRP A 35 11.52 -17.40 12.22
CA TRP A 35 12.65 -17.19 11.34
C TRP A 35 12.24 -16.25 10.20
N ILE A 36 12.68 -15.00 10.31
CA ILE A 36 12.29 -13.88 9.46
C ILE A 36 13.36 -13.66 8.39
N THR A 37 12.99 -13.71 7.10
CA THR A 37 13.96 -13.51 6.00
C THR A 37 14.78 -12.23 6.18
N ASN A 38 16.08 -12.27 5.94
CA ASN A 38 16.94 -11.08 5.96
C ASN A 38 16.51 -10.03 4.91
N ASP A 39 17.08 -8.83 4.98
CA ASP A 39 16.67 -7.71 4.13
C ASP A 39 17.04 -7.90 2.67
N GLU A 40 18.17 -8.55 2.38
CA GLU A 40 18.60 -8.86 1.02
C GLU A 40 17.56 -9.75 0.30
N ILE A 41 17.16 -10.86 0.92
CA ILE A 41 16.15 -11.77 0.37
C ILE A 41 14.80 -11.08 0.29
N ALA A 42 14.41 -10.33 1.33
CA ALA A 42 13.12 -9.67 1.37
C ALA A 42 12.98 -8.58 0.28
N GLN A 43 14.02 -7.76 0.11
CA GLN A 43 14.03 -6.65 -0.84
C GLN A 43 14.23 -7.12 -2.28
N SER A 44 14.87 -8.28 -2.51
CA SER A 44 14.93 -8.90 -3.84
C SER A 44 13.54 -9.17 -4.45
N LYS A 45 12.52 -9.40 -3.61
CA LYS A 45 11.12 -9.59 -4.02
C LYS A 45 10.39 -8.27 -4.22
N SER A 46 10.68 -7.28 -3.39
CA SER A 46 10.12 -5.93 -3.50
C SER A 46 10.88 -4.97 -2.59
N THR A 47 11.35 -3.86 -3.16
CA THR A 47 12.00 -2.75 -2.43
C THR A 47 11.10 -2.08 -1.38
N ARG A 48 9.78 -2.37 -1.40
CA ARG A 48 8.79 -1.85 -0.45
C ARG A 48 8.69 -2.66 0.85
N VAL A 49 9.39 -3.78 0.94
CA VAL A 49 9.40 -4.60 2.16
C VAL A 49 10.17 -3.87 3.26
N LYS A 50 9.61 -3.87 4.47
CA LYS A 50 10.27 -3.26 5.63
C LYS A 50 11.58 -3.99 5.98
N ASN A 51 12.49 -3.27 6.64
CA ASN A 51 13.70 -3.89 7.18
C ASN A 51 13.38 -4.94 8.27
N TRP A 52 14.34 -5.79 8.58
CA TRP A 52 14.17 -6.94 9.46
C TRP A 52 13.72 -6.52 10.85
N GLU A 53 14.32 -5.46 11.38
CA GLU A 53 14.01 -4.91 12.70
C GLU A 53 12.54 -4.46 12.79
N SER A 54 12.05 -3.71 11.80
CA SER A 54 10.66 -3.27 11.76
C SER A 54 9.69 -4.45 11.68
N ARG A 55 10.03 -5.49 10.91
CA ARG A 55 9.20 -6.69 10.77
C ARG A 55 9.15 -7.51 12.06
N SER A 56 10.30 -7.67 12.73
CA SER A 56 10.39 -8.30 14.05
C SER A 56 9.57 -7.53 15.09
N GLN A 57 9.73 -6.20 15.16
CA GLN A 57 8.98 -5.34 16.08
C GLN A 57 7.46 -5.43 15.86
N GLU A 58 6.99 -5.44 14.62
CA GLU A 58 5.55 -5.58 14.32
C GLU A 58 4.96 -6.91 14.84
N ILE A 59 5.72 -8.01 14.78
CA ILE A 59 5.28 -9.30 15.32
C ILE A 59 5.08 -9.17 16.84
N PHE A 60 6.08 -8.67 17.56
CA PHE A 60 6.00 -8.54 19.02
C PHE A 60 4.89 -7.57 19.46
N GLN A 61 4.73 -6.44 18.78
CA GLN A 61 3.65 -5.48 19.04
C GLN A 61 2.26 -6.12 18.84
N SER A 62 2.13 -7.03 17.88
CA SER A 62 0.86 -7.68 17.58
C SER A 62 0.53 -8.81 18.55
N LEU A 63 1.53 -9.47 19.13
CA LEU A 63 1.35 -10.66 19.98
C LEU A 63 1.15 -10.35 21.46
N ALA A 64 1.33 -9.09 21.91
CA ALA A 64 1.14 -8.59 23.28
C ALA A 64 1.36 -9.65 24.38
N ASP A 65 0.30 -10.36 24.79
CA ASP A 65 0.26 -11.34 25.89
C ASP A 65 1.05 -12.64 25.64
N SER A 66 1.34 -12.99 24.39
CA SER A 66 2.08 -14.22 24.03
C SER A 66 3.52 -13.98 23.60
N SER A 67 4.00 -12.74 23.70
CA SER A 67 5.34 -12.34 23.26
C SER A 67 6.46 -13.10 23.98
N ASP A 68 6.29 -13.44 25.26
CA ASP A 68 7.26 -14.20 26.07
C ASP A 68 7.54 -15.62 25.55
N ARG A 69 6.61 -16.18 24.75
CA ARG A 69 6.71 -17.53 24.19
C ARG A 69 7.29 -17.53 22.78
N VAL A 70 7.67 -16.37 22.27
CA VAL A 70 8.10 -16.17 20.89
C VAL A 70 9.48 -15.52 20.86
N SER A 71 10.33 -16.00 19.96
CA SER A 71 11.58 -15.32 19.61
C SER A 71 11.67 -15.13 18.10
N THR A 72 12.35 -14.07 17.65
CA THR A 72 12.55 -13.81 16.23
C THR A 72 14.01 -13.93 15.85
N HIS A 73 14.30 -14.60 14.75
CA HIS A 73 15.65 -14.87 14.25
C HIS A 73 15.79 -14.49 12.78
N VAL A 74 17.02 -14.38 12.29
CA VAL A 74 17.30 -14.05 10.89
C VAL A 74 17.34 -15.33 10.05
N LEU A 75 16.51 -15.38 9.02
CA LEU A 75 16.50 -16.43 8.01
C LEU A 75 17.28 -15.96 6.77
N SER A 76 18.44 -16.57 6.52
CA SER A 76 19.36 -16.16 5.43
C SER A 76 19.34 -17.08 4.22
N ASP A 77 18.49 -18.12 4.23
CA ASP A 77 18.31 -19.07 3.14
C ASP A 77 16.86 -19.63 3.17
N GLU A 78 16.54 -20.60 2.31
CA GLU A 78 15.18 -21.16 2.21
C GLU A 78 14.78 -22.13 3.34
N LEU A 79 15.75 -22.77 4.01
CA LEU A 79 15.48 -23.88 4.94
C LEU A 79 15.63 -23.45 6.41
N GLY A 80 16.50 -22.45 6.65
CA GLY A 80 16.85 -21.98 7.98
C GLY A 80 17.48 -23.10 8.83
N PRO A 81 17.29 -23.07 10.15
CA PRO A 81 17.86 -24.11 11.01
C PRO A 81 17.07 -25.43 10.94
N SER A 82 15.91 -25.45 10.29
CA SER A 82 14.94 -26.54 10.37
C SER A 82 15.54 -27.93 10.10
N PRO A 83 16.45 -28.11 9.11
CA PRO A 83 17.08 -29.40 8.85
C PRO A 83 18.00 -29.92 9.96
N ASP A 84 18.54 -29.02 10.81
CA ASP A 84 19.60 -29.34 11.76
C ASP A 84 19.25 -28.99 13.21
N HIS A 85 18.10 -28.34 13.47
CA HIS A 85 17.69 -27.92 14.80
C HIS A 85 17.31 -29.13 15.66
N PRO A 86 18.13 -29.54 16.65
CA PRO A 86 17.92 -30.81 17.38
C PRO A 86 16.76 -30.70 18.38
N ASP A 87 16.47 -29.47 18.81
CA ASP A 87 15.58 -29.16 19.90
C ASP A 87 14.12 -28.94 19.46
N ALA A 88 13.91 -28.75 18.15
CA ALA A 88 12.60 -28.49 17.57
C ALA A 88 11.88 -29.81 17.29
N THR A 89 10.58 -29.85 17.57
CA THR A 89 9.75 -31.04 17.33
C THR A 89 8.50 -30.76 16.48
N ALA A 90 8.30 -29.51 16.06
CA ALA A 90 7.25 -29.14 15.13
C ALA A 90 7.71 -28.02 14.18
N ILE A 91 7.07 -27.96 13.01
CA ILE A 91 7.20 -26.87 12.05
C ILE A 91 5.80 -26.43 11.64
N VAL A 92 5.55 -25.12 11.68
CA VAL A 92 4.26 -24.52 11.33
C VAL A 92 4.35 -23.88 9.96
N CYS A 93 3.43 -24.23 9.08
CA CYS A 93 3.45 -23.77 7.70
C CYS A 93 2.02 -23.55 7.19
N THR A 94 1.86 -22.89 6.04
CA THR A 94 0.58 -22.92 5.34
C THR A 94 0.47 -24.22 4.54
N ILE A 95 -0.76 -24.64 4.19
CA ILE A 95 -1.00 -25.84 3.38
C ILE A 95 -0.17 -25.84 2.08
N GLU A 96 0.02 -24.68 1.44
CA GLU A 96 0.78 -24.59 0.20
C GLU A 96 2.29 -24.78 0.39
N THR A 97 2.78 -24.77 1.63
CA THR A 97 4.19 -24.92 1.98
C THR A 97 4.48 -26.24 2.72
N THR A 98 3.49 -27.13 2.84
CA THR A 98 3.63 -28.45 3.47
C THR A 98 4.69 -29.29 2.76
N SER A 99 4.74 -29.29 1.42
CA SER A 99 5.74 -30.05 0.67
C SER A 99 7.19 -29.63 0.98
N LYS A 100 7.43 -28.33 1.20
CA LYS A 100 8.74 -27.84 1.65
C LYS A 100 9.11 -28.36 3.05
N CYS A 101 8.11 -28.52 3.93
CA CYS A 101 8.33 -29.08 5.26
C CYS A 101 8.62 -30.59 5.19
N GLU A 102 8.02 -31.31 4.25
CA GLU A 102 8.36 -32.72 3.96
C GLU A 102 9.79 -32.84 3.42
N GLU A 103 10.25 -31.93 2.56
CA GLU A 103 11.64 -31.87 2.12
C GLU A 103 12.60 -31.63 3.28
N ILE A 104 12.27 -30.72 4.21
CA ILE A 104 13.03 -30.50 5.45
C ILE A 104 13.13 -31.80 6.25
N ASN A 105 12.03 -32.53 6.45
CA ASN A 105 12.03 -33.80 7.18
C ASN A 105 12.90 -34.87 6.50
N ASN A 106 12.91 -34.92 5.16
CA ASN A 106 13.83 -35.81 4.43
C ASN A 106 15.30 -35.50 4.70
N ILE A 107 15.67 -34.22 4.86
CA ILE A 107 17.04 -33.82 5.21
C ILE A 107 17.33 -34.14 6.68
N ARG A 108 16.39 -33.87 7.59
CA ARG A 108 16.51 -34.22 9.02
C ARG A 108 16.79 -35.71 9.22
N SER A 109 16.02 -36.57 8.54
CA SER A 109 16.20 -38.03 8.60
C SER A 109 17.58 -38.46 8.10
N LYS A 110 18.13 -37.80 7.06
CA LYS A 110 19.51 -38.04 6.60
C LYS A 110 20.56 -37.57 7.60
N ASN A 111 20.26 -36.54 8.37
CA ASN A 111 21.12 -35.99 9.41
C ASN A 111 20.94 -36.70 10.76
N GLY A 112 20.10 -37.74 10.84
CA GLY A 112 19.87 -38.54 12.04
C GLY A 112 18.96 -37.87 13.07
N LEU A 113 18.17 -36.88 12.67
CA LEU A 113 17.18 -36.21 13.51
C LEU A 113 15.78 -36.77 13.24
N GLU A 114 14.93 -36.75 14.28
CA GLU A 114 13.51 -37.08 14.14
C GLU A 114 12.78 -36.05 13.27
N GLU A 115 11.78 -36.50 12.53
CA GLU A 115 10.91 -35.65 11.73
C GLU A 115 10.13 -34.66 12.60
N LEU A 116 9.98 -33.43 12.12
CA LEU A 116 9.13 -32.42 12.74
C LEU A 116 7.66 -32.75 12.45
N GLU A 117 6.79 -32.63 13.46
CA GLU A 117 5.35 -32.62 13.21
C GLU A 117 5.01 -31.38 12.37
N ILE A 118 4.41 -31.61 11.18
CA ILE A 118 4.02 -30.52 10.28
C ILE A 118 2.63 -30.02 10.66
N ILE A 119 2.57 -28.82 11.24
CA ILE A 119 1.33 -28.15 11.60
C ILE A 119 0.92 -27.22 10.46
N SER A 120 0.01 -27.70 9.61
CA SER A 120 -0.46 -26.96 8.42
C SER A 120 -1.66 -26.07 8.75
N VAL A 121 -1.66 -24.83 8.27
CA VAL A 121 -2.71 -23.83 8.49
C VAL A 121 -3.30 -23.36 7.16
N GLU A 122 -4.63 -23.23 7.10
CA GLU A 122 -5.31 -22.61 5.97
C GLU A 122 -5.04 -21.10 5.91
N ARG A 123 -4.96 -20.54 4.70
CA ARG A 123 -4.80 -19.09 4.55
C ARG A 123 -6.10 -18.37 4.86
N ILE A 124 -6.00 -17.30 5.65
CA ILE A 124 -7.11 -16.37 5.85
C ILE A 124 -7.41 -15.63 4.54
N LEU A 125 -8.68 -15.59 4.17
CA LEU A 125 -9.17 -14.94 2.95
C LEU A 125 -9.56 -13.48 3.23
N ALA A 126 -9.32 -12.63 2.25
CA ALA A 126 -9.78 -11.25 2.23
C ALA A 126 -11.24 -11.15 1.76
N TRP A 127 -11.76 -9.92 1.73
CA TRP A 127 -13.13 -9.60 1.30
C TRP A 127 -13.52 -10.12 -0.09
N ASP A 128 -12.53 -10.33 -0.97
CA ASP A 128 -12.72 -10.81 -2.35
C ASP A 128 -12.46 -12.32 -2.52
N GLY A 129 -12.37 -13.07 -1.41
CA GLY A 129 -12.16 -14.52 -1.41
C GLY A 129 -10.73 -14.95 -1.76
N GLN A 130 -9.82 -14.01 -2.02
CA GLN A 130 -8.40 -14.29 -2.26
C GLN A 130 -7.60 -14.23 -0.94
N PRO A 131 -6.51 -15.01 -0.78
CA PRO A 131 -5.71 -14.99 0.44
C PRO A 131 -5.16 -13.60 0.79
N ILE A 132 -5.16 -13.27 2.09
CA ILE A 132 -4.47 -12.09 2.61
C ILE A 132 -2.96 -12.30 2.43
N SER A 133 -2.27 -11.30 1.89
CA SER A 133 -0.80 -11.31 1.76
C SER A 133 -0.21 -9.90 1.82
N SER A 134 1.03 -9.80 2.32
CA SER A 134 1.79 -8.54 2.37
C SER A 134 1.86 -7.85 1.01
N SER A 135 2.01 -8.61 -0.08
CA SER A 135 2.07 -8.05 -1.43
C SER A 135 0.77 -7.32 -1.80
N ARG A 136 -0.40 -7.85 -1.43
CA ARG A 136 -1.69 -7.18 -1.68
C ARG A 136 -1.90 -5.96 -0.79
N ILE A 137 -1.37 -5.97 0.43
CA ILE A 137 -1.39 -4.81 1.33
C ILE A 137 -0.51 -3.69 0.75
N ARG A 138 0.74 -4.00 0.38
CA ARG A 138 1.66 -3.04 -0.25
C ARG A 138 1.10 -2.51 -1.58
N ALA A 139 0.38 -3.34 -2.32
CA ALA A 139 -0.23 -2.93 -3.58
C ALA A 139 -1.47 -2.03 -3.42
N GLY A 140 -1.93 -1.76 -2.19
CA GLY A 140 -3.12 -0.95 -1.93
C GLY A 140 -4.44 -1.66 -2.20
N SER A 141 -4.45 -2.99 -2.34
CA SER A 141 -5.67 -3.75 -2.64
C SER A 141 -6.50 -4.06 -1.39
N ILE A 142 -5.85 -4.31 -0.26
CA ILE A 142 -6.47 -4.65 1.04
C ILE A 142 -5.69 -4.06 2.21
N ASP A 143 -6.32 -3.93 3.37
CA ASP A 143 -5.65 -3.66 4.63
C ASP A 143 -5.16 -4.96 5.31
N ARG A 144 -4.52 -4.84 6.47
CA ARG A 144 -3.98 -5.96 7.25
C ARG A 144 -5.02 -6.99 7.69
N ASN A 145 -6.30 -6.63 7.68
CA ASN A 145 -7.42 -7.49 8.04
C ASN A 145 -8.15 -8.04 6.80
N GLY A 146 -7.60 -7.79 5.59
CA GLY A 146 -8.22 -8.24 4.35
C GLY A 146 -9.44 -7.42 3.94
N GLN A 147 -9.65 -6.22 4.49
CA GLN A 147 -10.73 -5.31 4.09
C GLN A 147 -10.27 -4.38 2.97
N PRO A 148 -11.16 -3.93 2.07
CA PRO A 148 -10.79 -2.99 1.02
C PRO A 148 -10.49 -1.59 1.59
N TRP A 149 -9.62 -0.85 0.92
CA TRP A 149 -9.38 0.56 1.23
C TRP A 149 -10.49 1.47 0.70
N ILE A 150 -11.05 1.15 -0.48
CA ILE A 150 -12.29 1.79 -0.98
C ILE A 150 -13.50 1.07 -0.36
N PRO A 151 -14.36 1.77 0.41
CA PRO A 151 -15.56 1.19 0.99
C PRO A 151 -16.47 0.56 -0.07
N GLN A 152 -17.00 -0.63 0.21
CA GLN A 152 -17.96 -1.30 -0.69
C GLN A 152 -19.25 -0.49 -0.87
N SER A 153 -19.64 0.30 0.14
CA SER A 153 -20.80 1.20 0.06
C SER A 153 -20.69 2.23 -1.05
N PHE A 154 -19.47 2.62 -1.42
CA PHE A 154 -19.17 3.59 -2.46
C PHE A 154 -18.96 2.96 -3.85
N ARG A 155 -18.59 1.68 -3.93
CA ARG A 155 -18.32 1.02 -5.20
C ARG A 155 -19.58 1.00 -6.09
N GLY A 156 -19.48 1.61 -7.27
CA GLY A 156 -20.57 1.64 -8.25
C GLY A 156 -21.60 2.74 -8.03
N LYS A 157 -21.33 3.71 -7.13
CA LYS A 157 -22.22 4.83 -6.84
C LYS A 157 -21.48 6.15 -6.90
N ASP A 158 -22.25 7.22 -7.02
CA ASP A 158 -21.76 8.58 -6.81
C ASP A 158 -22.01 8.97 -5.35
N ALA A 159 -21.16 9.82 -4.80
CA ALA A 159 -21.32 10.34 -3.45
C ALA A 159 -21.02 11.83 -3.40
N SER A 160 -21.73 12.55 -2.54
CA SER A 160 -21.62 14.00 -2.36
C SER A 160 -21.00 14.32 -1.02
N LEU A 161 -20.28 15.44 -0.94
CA LEU A 161 -19.73 15.95 0.32
C LEU A 161 -20.84 16.23 1.34
N THR A 162 -20.60 15.77 2.57
CA THR A 162 -21.37 16.19 3.74
C THR A 162 -20.66 17.36 4.43
N PRO A 163 -21.37 18.23 5.17
CA PRO A 163 -20.75 19.32 5.93
C PRO A 163 -19.66 18.83 6.90
N GLU A 164 -19.84 17.64 7.47
CA GLU A 164 -18.88 17.01 8.37
C GLU A 164 -17.58 16.61 7.67
N VAL A 165 -17.67 16.07 6.45
CA VAL A 165 -16.49 15.72 5.64
C VAL A 165 -15.82 16.98 5.12
N GLU A 166 -16.58 17.95 4.60
CA GLU A 166 -16.05 19.23 4.12
C GLU A 166 -15.23 19.94 5.20
N SER A 167 -15.73 19.96 6.44
CA SER A 167 -15.00 20.55 7.57
C SER A 167 -13.66 19.86 7.85
N GLN A 168 -13.54 18.55 7.61
CA GLN A 168 -12.31 17.78 7.79
C GLN A 168 -11.29 17.95 6.65
N LEU A 169 -11.71 18.53 5.52
CA LEU A 169 -10.87 18.80 4.34
C LEU A 169 -10.28 20.21 4.33
N LYS A 170 -10.66 21.08 5.28
CA LYS A 170 -10.16 22.47 5.35
C LYS A 170 -8.66 22.56 5.61
N ASP A 171 -8.13 21.61 6.37
CA ASP A 171 -6.71 21.53 6.66
C ASP A 171 -6.01 20.69 5.59
N PRO A 172 -4.87 21.17 5.05
CA PRO A 172 -4.08 20.41 4.08
C PRO A 172 -3.81 19.00 4.56
N PHE A 173 -4.16 18.02 3.74
CA PHE A 173 -3.89 16.62 3.97
C PHE A 173 -2.52 16.22 3.44
N GLY A 174 -1.48 16.65 4.15
CA GLY A 174 -0.10 16.39 3.78
C GLY A 174 0.82 17.48 4.30
N GLU A 175 2.03 17.48 3.79
CA GLU A 175 2.99 18.55 4.04
C GLU A 175 2.79 19.64 2.99
N LEU A 176 2.49 20.85 3.45
CA LEU A 176 2.38 22.03 2.60
C LEU A 176 3.76 22.60 2.35
N ILE A 177 4.17 22.64 1.09
CA ILE A 177 5.33 23.38 0.64
C ILE A 177 4.86 24.71 0.10
N GLU A 178 5.23 25.76 0.84
CA GLU A 178 4.88 27.13 0.48
C GLU A 178 5.69 27.59 -0.74
N GLY A 179 5.03 28.34 -1.60
CA GLY A 179 5.64 28.98 -2.76
C GLY A 179 4.95 30.30 -3.09
N PRO A 180 5.64 31.23 -3.76
CA PRO A 180 5.01 32.46 -4.21
C PRO A 180 3.88 32.14 -5.19
N GLU A 181 2.74 32.83 -5.06
CA GLU A 181 1.60 32.64 -5.95
C GLU A 181 1.94 32.90 -7.43
N GLU A 182 2.92 33.77 -7.67
CA GLU A 182 3.38 34.15 -9.00
C GLU A 182 4.31 33.11 -9.64
N ASP A 183 4.86 32.18 -8.86
CA ASP A 183 5.81 31.16 -9.35
C ASP A 183 5.72 29.85 -8.55
N THR A 184 4.84 28.95 -8.99
CA THR A 184 4.64 27.63 -8.38
C THR A 184 5.81 26.67 -8.62
N SER A 185 6.73 26.98 -9.55
CA SER A 185 7.89 26.13 -9.84
C SER A 185 8.80 25.97 -8.62
N ILE A 186 8.87 26.97 -7.75
CA ILE A 186 9.70 26.95 -6.53
C ILE A 186 9.20 25.88 -5.56
N ALA A 187 7.89 25.88 -5.29
CA ALA A 187 7.28 24.88 -4.41
C ALA A 187 7.43 23.47 -5.00
N ILE A 188 7.25 23.34 -6.32
CA ILE A 188 7.37 22.05 -7.01
C ILE A 188 8.81 21.53 -7.00
N ARG A 189 9.82 22.38 -7.22
CA ARG A 189 11.22 21.96 -7.16
C ARG A 189 11.61 21.50 -5.76
N SER A 190 11.15 22.20 -4.73
CA SER A 190 11.30 21.76 -3.34
C SER A 190 10.57 20.44 -3.10
N ALA A 191 9.37 20.27 -3.66
CA ALA A 191 8.60 19.04 -3.57
C ALA A 191 9.33 17.85 -4.20
N ILE A 192 9.82 18.00 -5.43
CA ILE A 192 10.60 16.99 -6.13
C ILE A 192 11.82 16.57 -5.30
N GLY A 193 12.55 17.56 -4.75
CA GLY A 193 13.71 17.32 -3.89
C GLY A 193 13.37 16.52 -2.63
N GLN A 194 12.20 16.77 -2.03
CA GLN A 194 11.76 16.09 -0.82
C GLN A 194 11.21 14.68 -1.08
N ILE A 195 10.53 14.48 -2.21
CA ILE A 195 9.98 13.18 -2.60
C ILE A 195 11.08 12.14 -2.77
N GLY A 196 12.24 12.54 -3.30
CA GLY A 196 13.37 11.65 -3.53
C GLY A 196 12.99 10.42 -4.36
N GLU A 197 13.60 9.28 -4.04
CA GLU A 197 13.24 7.98 -4.61
C GLU A 197 11.95 7.46 -3.97
N ILE A 198 10.90 7.41 -4.78
CA ILE A 198 9.64 6.76 -4.41
C ILE A 198 9.57 5.36 -4.95
N THR A 199 8.85 4.51 -4.22
CA THR A 199 8.62 3.14 -4.64
C THR A 199 7.28 2.97 -5.35
N GLY A 200 6.33 3.92 -5.25
CA GLY A 200 5.06 3.94 -6.00
C GLY A 200 5.05 5.01 -7.10
N PRO A 201 3.91 5.20 -7.80
CA PRO A 201 3.74 6.29 -8.76
C PRO A 201 3.83 7.66 -8.08
N LEU A 202 4.36 8.62 -8.83
CA LEU A 202 4.16 10.05 -8.62
C LEU A 202 2.81 10.44 -9.25
N ILE A 203 1.89 10.94 -8.43
CA ILE A 203 0.55 11.31 -8.85
C ILE A 203 0.37 12.81 -8.69
N ALA A 204 -0.01 13.50 -9.76
CA ALA A 204 -0.31 14.93 -9.75
C ALA A 204 -1.81 15.15 -9.90
N VAL A 205 -2.35 16.03 -9.05
CA VAL A 205 -3.75 16.47 -9.10
C VAL A 205 -3.77 17.97 -9.32
N GLY A 206 -4.47 18.37 -10.37
CA GLY A 206 -4.62 19.75 -10.82
C GLY A 206 -3.60 20.15 -11.87
N ASP A 207 -4.04 20.98 -12.79
CA ASP A 207 -3.32 21.43 -13.98
C ASP A 207 -1.98 22.08 -13.61
N VAL A 208 -1.95 22.93 -12.58
CA VAL A 208 -0.74 23.66 -12.18
C VAL A 208 0.34 22.69 -11.71
N THR A 209 -0.07 21.71 -10.90
CA THR A 209 0.84 20.70 -10.35
C THR A 209 1.40 19.83 -11.46
N ALA A 210 0.54 19.38 -12.38
CA ALA A 210 0.92 18.52 -13.49
C ALA A 210 1.87 19.23 -14.47
N LEU A 211 1.55 20.47 -14.87
CA LEU A 211 2.39 21.26 -15.78
C LEU A 211 3.74 21.59 -15.15
N ALA A 212 3.77 22.01 -13.88
CA ALA A 212 5.03 22.36 -13.23
C ALA A 212 5.97 21.15 -13.09
N LEU A 213 5.43 19.96 -12.83
CA LEU A 213 6.21 18.71 -12.84
C LEU A 213 6.79 18.41 -14.23
N GLN A 214 6.00 18.60 -15.29
CA GLN A 214 6.44 18.45 -16.69
C GLN A 214 7.58 19.42 -17.02
N LEU A 215 7.44 20.70 -16.66
CA LEU A 215 8.45 21.74 -16.93
C LEU A 215 9.78 21.51 -16.19
N GLU A 216 9.73 20.91 -15.00
CA GLU A 216 10.92 20.50 -14.25
C GLU A 216 11.51 19.15 -14.73
N GLY A 217 10.99 18.58 -15.82
CA GLY A 217 11.49 17.35 -16.44
C GLY A 217 11.14 16.08 -15.68
N ARG A 218 10.13 16.12 -14.81
CA ARG A 218 9.64 14.97 -14.02
C ARG A 218 8.11 14.87 -14.11
N SER A 219 7.59 14.62 -15.31
CA SER A 219 6.16 14.38 -15.53
C SER A 219 5.63 13.30 -14.57
N ALA A 220 4.40 13.48 -14.11
CA ALA A 220 3.78 12.54 -13.19
C ALA A 220 3.50 11.19 -13.87
N ASP A 221 3.59 10.10 -13.13
CA ASP A 221 3.16 8.79 -13.61
C ASP A 221 1.64 8.77 -13.84
N ILE A 222 0.89 9.47 -13.00
CA ILE A 222 -0.56 9.65 -13.14
C ILE A 222 -0.88 11.12 -12.92
N ALA A 223 -1.49 11.78 -13.89
CA ALA A 223 -1.93 13.17 -13.77
C ALA A 223 -3.45 13.26 -13.88
N LEU A 224 -4.08 14.10 -13.07
CA LEU A 224 -5.51 14.42 -13.12
C LEU A 224 -5.65 15.92 -13.35
N VAL A 225 -6.34 16.29 -14.42
CA VAL A 225 -6.49 17.68 -14.88
C VAL A 225 -7.93 17.93 -15.29
N ASP A 226 -8.49 19.10 -14.96
CA ASP A 226 -9.85 19.50 -15.36
C ASP A 226 -9.84 20.53 -16.51
N GLY A 227 -8.66 21.03 -16.89
CA GLY A 227 -8.52 22.06 -17.92
C GLY A 227 -8.92 23.45 -17.46
N MET A 228 -9.17 23.63 -16.15
CA MET A 228 -9.55 24.89 -15.51
C MET A 228 -8.52 25.25 -14.43
N THR A 229 -8.27 26.53 -14.20
CA THR A 229 -7.72 26.96 -12.90
C THR A 229 -8.46 28.19 -12.41
N LYS A 230 -8.78 28.22 -11.11
CA LYS A 230 -9.54 29.32 -10.47
C LYS A 230 -10.89 29.64 -11.17
N ARG A 231 -11.55 28.64 -11.77
CA ARG A 231 -12.85 28.77 -12.46
C ARG A 231 -12.84 29.68 -13.70
N GLU A 232 -11.67 29.91 -14.29
CA GLU A 232 -11.49 30.53 -15.61
C GLU A 232 -10.76 29.53 -16.52
N GLU A 233 -10.96 29.61 -17.85
CA GLU A 233 -10.16 28.83 -18.81
C GLU A 233 -8.69 29.21 -18.60
N TRP A 234 -7.84 28.25 -18.23
CA TRP A 234 -6.42 28.50 -18.15
C TRP A 234 -5.80 28.31 -19.54
N PRO A 235 -5.36 29.38 -20.23
CA PRO A 235 -4.71 29.23 -21.54
C PRO A 235 -3.53 28.25 -21.54
N ASP A 236 -2.83 28.10 -20.40
CA ASP A 236 -1.64 27.25 -20.27
C ASP A 236 -1.96 25.80 -19.92
N ALA A 237 -3.22 25.44 -19.58
CA ALA A 237 -3.61 24.03 -19.44
C ALA A 237 -3.42 23.23 -20.75
N ARG A 238 -3.41 23.95 -21.89
CA ARG A 238 -3.07 23.40 -23.21
C ARG A 238 -1.59 23.07 -23.38
N GLU A 239 -0.73 23.45 -22.43
CA GLU A 239 0.71 23.17 -22.45
C GLU A 239 1.07 21.80 -21.84
N ILE A 240 0.14 21.17 -21.11
CA ILE A 240 0.31 19.78 -20.69
C ILE A 240 0.32 18.92 -21.95
N ASP A 241 1.44 18.28 -22.25
CA ASP A 241 1.61 17.53 -23.49
C ASP A 241 1.01 16.13 -23.30
N PRO A 242 -0.12 15.79 -23.96
CA PRO A 242 -0.70 14.46 -23.80
C PRO A 242 0.21 13.35 -24.34
N SER A 243 1.24 13.68 -25.15
CA SER A 243 2.22 12.72 -25.66
C SER A 243 3.26 12.27 -24.63
N ASP A 244 3.37 12.97 -23.49
CA ASP A 244 4.15 12.52 -22.32
C ASP A 244 3.52 11.32 -21.62
N TYR A 245 2.26 10.99 -21.94
CA TYR A 245 1.50 9.94 -21.26
C TYR A 245 1.18 8.77 -22.19
N ASP A 246 1.34 7.55 -21.67
CA ASP A 246 1.06 6.32 -22.43
C ASP A 246 -0.44 6.08 -22.65
N ASN A 247 -1.28 6.64 -21.79
CA ASN A 247 -2.73 6.49 -21.80
C ASN A 247 -3.41 7.83 -21.50
N ILE A 248 -4.56 8.05 -22.13
CA ILE A 248 -5.44 9.18 -21.83
C ILE A 248 -6.82 8.62 -21.47
N LEU A 249 -7.29 8.95 -20.27
CA LEU A 249 -8.61 8.60 -19.77
C LEU A 249 -9.47 9.85 -19.62
N LYS A 250 -10.79 9.67 -19.65
CA LYS A 250 -11.76 10.73 -19.39
C LYS A 250 -12.76 10.28 -18.34
N CYS A 251 -13.12 11.17 -17.43
CA CYS A 251 -14.18 10.95 -16.46
C CYS A 251 -14.98 12.23 -16.23
N SER A 252 -16.13 12.11 -15.57
CA SER A 252 -16.92 13.25 -15.11
C SER A 252 -16.96 13.26 -13.58
N SER A 253 -16.78 14.43 -12.99
CA SER A 253 -16.74 14.61 -11.53
C SER A 253 -17.34 15.96 -11.17
N PRO A 254 -18.68 16.09 -11.01
CA PRO A 254 -19.30 17.36 -10.64
C PRO A 254 -18.75 17.92 -9.33
N ALA A 255 -18.92 19.23 -9.15
CA ALA A 255 -18.40 19.92 -7.97
C ALA A 255 -18.84 19.26 -6.66
N GLY A 256 -17.90 19.14 -5.72
CA GLY A 256 -18.14 18.53 -4.40
C GLY A 256 -18.62 17.05 -4.43
N SER A 257 -18.36 16.32 -5.52
CA SER A 257 -18.80 14.94 -5.70
C SER A 257 -17.63 13.99 -5.95
N LEU A 258 -17.71 12.79 -5.39
CA LEU A 258 -16.89 11.64 -5.80
C LEU A 258 -17.74 10.73 -6.67
N THR A 259 -17.42 10.63 -7.95
CA THR A 259 -18.21 9.82 -8.89
C THR A 259 -17.63 8.43 -9.10
N TYR A 260 -18.49 7.51 -9.50
CA TYR A 260 -18.07 6.20 -10.00
C TYR A 260 -17.19 6.34 -11.26
N SER A 261 -17.43 7.36 -12.09
CA SER A 261 -16.63 7.65 -13.27
C SER A 261 -15.18 7.99 -12.90
N LEU A 262 -14.98 8.89 -11.93
CA LEU A 262 -13.67 9.24 -11.40
C LEU A 262 -12.99 8.03 -10.75
N LEU A 263 -13.71 7.27 -9.92
CA LEU A 263 -13.19 6.04 -9.30
C LEU A 263 -12.65 5.07 -10.34
N LYS A 264 -13.42 4.80 -11.40
CA LYS A 264 -13.05 3.86 -12.46
C LYS A 264 -11.83 4.32 -13.26
N ALA A 265 -11.72 5.62 -13.55
CA ALA A 265 -10.54 6.17 -14.20
C ALA A 265 -9.29 6.01 -13.33
N CYS A 266 -9.38 6.32 -12.04
CA CYS A 266 -8.29 6.11 -11.09
C CYS A 266 -7.91 4.63 -10.94
N GLU A 267 -8.88 3.72 -10.83
CA GLU A 267 -8.62 2.26 -10.78
C GLU A 267 -7.89 1.78 -12.05
N THR A 268 -8.28 2.29 -13.23
CA THR A 268 -7.66 1.92 -14.51
C THR A 268 -6.23 2.45 -14.60
N ALA A 269 -5.99 3.72 -14.26
CA ALA A 269 -4.66 4.33 -14.27
C ALA A 269 -3.69 3.60 -13.32
N ILE A 270 -4.12 3.35 -12.09
CA ILE A 270 -3.30 2.66 -11.08
C ILE A 270 -3.01 1.21 -11.49
N SER A 271 -3.98 0.53 -12.10
CA SER A 271 -3.77 -0.83 -12.60
C SER A 271 -2.76 -0.86 -13.76
N SER A 272 -2.89 0.08 -14.72
CA SER A 272 -1.96 0.21 -15.85
C SER A 272 -0.52 0.45 -15.39
N TRP A 273 -0.33 1.36 -14.43
CA TRP A 273 0.98 1.61 -13.83
C TRP A 273 1.51 0.38 -13.10
N ARG A 274 0.69 -0.31 -12.31
CA ARG A 274 1.11 -1.49 -11.54
C ARG A 274 1.53 -2.66 -12.43
N GLU A 275 0.85 -2.87 -13.55
CA GLU A 275 1.09 -4.00 -14.44
C GLU A 275 2.24 -3.76 -15.41
N SER A 276 2.41 -2.52 -15.86
CA SER A 276 3.29 -2.21 -17.00
C SER A 276 4.11 -0.93 -16.85
N GLY A 277 3.99 -0.21 -15.73
CA GLY A 277 4.66 1.08 -15.52
C GLY A 277 4.15 2.20 -16.43
N ARG A 278 3.02 1.98 -17.12
CA ARG A 278 2.47 2.94 -18.09
C ARG A 278 1.90 4.16 -17.37
N SER A 279 2.29 5.33 -17.86
CA SER A 279 1.79 6.62 -17.38
C SER A 279 0.37 6.88 -17.85
N THR A 280 -0.39 7.71 -17.13
CA THR A 280 -1.79 8.01 -17.50
C THR A 280 -2.16 9.46 -17.21
N LEU A 281 -2.69 10.15 -18.21
CA LEU A 281 -3.38 11.43 -18.04
C LEU A 281 -4.90 11.20 -17.94
N ILE A 282 -5.51 11.66 -16.86
CA ILE A 282 -6.96 11.62 -16.64
C ILE A 282 -7.51 13.03 -16.82
N GLN A 283 -8.34 13.21 -17.84
CA GLN A 283 -9.07 14.47 -18.08
C GLN A 283 -10.43 14.41 -17.38
N VAL A 284 -10.65 15.32 -16.44
CA VAL A 284 -11.83 15.40 -15.59
C VAL A 284 -12.78 16.45 -16.15
N ASP A 285 -14.01 16.07 -16.47
CA ASP A 285 -15.11 17.00 -16.75
C ASP A 285 -15.80 17.35 -15.42
N GLY A 286 -15.36 18.45 -14.79
CA GLY A 286 -15.81 18.91 -13.48
C GLY A 286 -14.64 19.30 -12.55
N GLU A 287 -14.63 18.84 -11.31
CA GLU A 287 -13.58 19.11 -10.30
C GLU A 287 -12.77 17.85 -9.96
N GLU A 288 -11.45 18.00 -9.85
CA GLU A 288 -10.48 16.98 -9.43
C GLU A 288 -10.09 17.06 -7.95
N ASP A 289 -10.53 18.10 -7.23
CA ASP A 289 -10.15 18.43 -5.84
C ASP A 289 -10.30 17.25 -4.85
N LEU A 290 -11.32 16.42 -5.04
CA LEU A 290 -11.59 15.27 -4.17
C LEU A 290 -10.87 13.99 -4.60
N ALA A 291 -10.22 13.97 -5.76
CA ALA A 291 -9.51 12.80 -6.26
C ALA A 291 -8.46 12.22 -5.28
N PRO A 292 -7.71 13.02 -4.49
CA PRO A 292 -6.79 12.49 -3.47
C PRO A 292 -7.46 11.50 -2.51
N LEU A 293 -8.76 11.66 -2.21
CA LEU A 293 -9.51 10.75 -1.36
C LEU A 293 -9.64 9.35 -1.95
N ILE A 294 -9.62 9.20 -3.28
CA ILE A 294 -9.66 7.91 -3.96
C ILE A 294 -8.24 7.42 -4.29
N LEU A 295 -7.35 8.32 -4.68
CA LEU A 295 -5.99 8.00 -5.11
C LEU A 295 -5.18 7.37 -3.97
N HIS A 296 -5.24 7.93 -2.75
CA HIS A 296 -4.51 7.34 -1.61
C HIS A 296 -4.96 5.90 -1.32
N PRO A 297 -6.27 5.58 -1.15
CA PRO A 297 -6.76 4.21 -1.01
C PRO A 297 -6.32 3.24 -2.10
N LEU A 298 -6.33 3.65 -3.37
CA LEU A 298 -6.03 2.78 -4.50
C LEU A 298 -4.53 2.60 -4.76
N ALA A 299 -3.73 3.64 -4.56
CA ALA A 299 -2.33 3.65 -4.98
C ALA A 299 -1.47 2.69 -4.14
N PRO A 300 -0.43 2.06 -4.69
CA PRO A 300 0.52 1.28 -3.89
C PRO A 300 1.09 2.08 -2.71
N ILE A 301 1.44 1.40 -1.62
CA ILE A 301 2.18 2.03 -0.52
C ILE A 301 3.52 2.55 -1.08
N GLY A 302 3.89 3.77 -0.69
CA GLY A 302 5.08 4.46 -1.17
C GLY A 302 4.87 5.32 -2.42
N SER A 303 3.62 5.47 -2.88
CA SER A 303 3.25 6.49 -3.88
C SER A 303 3.28 7.89 -3.26
N ALA A 304 3.50 8.92 -4.06
CA ALA A 304 3.38 10.31 -3.64
C ALA A 304 2.25 10.98 -4.42
N VAL A 305 1.34 11.65 -3.72
CA VAL A 305 0.27 12.46 -4.32
C VAL A 305 0.58 13.92 -4.07
N LEU A 306 0.64 14.70 -5.15
CA LEU A 306 0.85 16.14 -5.12
C LEU A 306 -0.43 16.81 -5.60
N TYR A 307 -0.86 17.84 -4.89
CA TYR A 307 -2.00 18.63 -5.29
C TYR A 307 -1.83 20.08 -4.88
N GLY A 308 -2.39 20.98 -5.69
CA GLY A 308 -2.28 22.42 -5.45
C GLY A 308 -3.06 22.85 -4.21
N GLN A 309 -2.53 23.82 -3.47
CA GLN A 309 -3.24 24.54 -2.42
C GLN A 309 -3.38 26.00 -2.83
N PRO A 310 -4.59 26.47 -3.18
CA PRO A 310 -4.80 27.83 -3.66
C PRO A 310 -4.22 28.89 -2.72
N GLY A 311 -3.39 29.76 -3.29
CA GLY A 311 -2.75 30.88 -2.59
C GLY A 311 -1.69 30.49 -1.55
N LYS A 312 -1.29 29.22 -1.48
CA LYS A 312 -0.30 28.75 -0.50
C LYS A 312 0.86 27.97 -1.12
N GLY A 313 0.62 27.14 -2.12
CA GLY A 313 1.66 26.34 -2.75
C GLY A 313 1.17 24.94 -3.13
N VAL A 314 1.96 23.92 -2.81
CA VAL A 314 1.69 22.51 -3.17
C VAL A 314 1.73 21.64 -1.93
N VAL A 315 0.78 20.70 -1.83
CA VAL A 315 0.75 19.71 -0.77
C VAL A 315 1.30 18.40 -1.28
N ILE A 316 2.16 17.76 -0.49
CA ILE A 316 2.65 16.41 -0.73
C ILE A 316 2.09 15.48 0.32
N ARG A 317 1.56 14.34 -0.10
CA ARG A 317 1.23 13.25 0.80
C ARG A 317 1.68 11.91 0.25
N TRP A 318 2.38 11.14 1.08
CA TRP A 318 2.69 9.75 0.76
C TRP A 318 1.49 8.85 1.05
N SER A 319 1.26 7.91 0.14
CA SER A 319 0.31 6.82 0.31
C SER A 319 0.91 5.78 1.24
N ASP A 320 0.46 5.77 2.49
CA ASP A 320 0.78 4.82 3.55
C ASP A 320 -0.51 4.30 4.17
N GLU A 321 -0.41 3.41 5.15
CA GLU A 321 -1.60 2.81 5.77
C GLU A 321 -2.43 3.87 6.53
N ASP A 322 -1.79 4.93 7.05
CA ASP A 322 -2.44 6.05 7.73
C ASP A 322 -3.26 6.88 6.74
N SER A 323 -2.68 7.32 5.63
CA SER A 323 -3.38 8.13 4.65
C SER A 323 -4.53 7.38 4.00
N LYS A 324 -4.31 6.10 3.66
CA LYS A 324 -5.36 5.19 3.19
C LYS A 324 -6.49 5.05 4.21
N GLY A 325 -6.16 4.90 5.49
CA GLY A 325 -7.13 4.80 6.58
C GLY A 325 -7.97 6.07 6.74
N ARG A 326 -7.33 7.25 6.74
CA ARG A 326 -8.01 8.55 6.81
C ARG A 326 -8.95 8.74 5.63
N CYS A 327 -8.49 8.53 4.40
CA CYS A 327 -9.33 8.65 3.20
C CYS A 327 -10.51 7.68 3.23
N ARG A 328 -10.29 6.41 3.63
CA ARG A 328 -11.37 5.43 3.78
C ARG A 328 -12.46 5.90 4.74
N ASN A 329 -12.08 6.53 5.84
CA ASN A 329 -13.04 7.06 6.82
C ASN A 329 -13.79 8.29 6.28
N LEU A 330 -13.11 9.17 5.55
CA LEU A 330 -13.75 10.32 4.89
C LEU A 330 -14.77 9.85 3.84
N ILE A 331 -14.42 8.87 2.99
CA ILE A 331 -15.35 8.31 2.00
C ILE A 331 -16.59 7.72 2.67
N ARG A 332 -16.45 7.06 3.83
CA ARG A 332 -17.60 6.52 4.58
C ARG A 332 -18.54 7.60 5.12
N GLY A 333 -18.07 8.83 5.28
CA GLY A 333 -18.87 9.97 5.75
C GLY A 333 -19.58 10.71 4.62
N LEU A 334 -19.37 10.35 3.36
CA LEU A 334 -20.07 10.95 2.22
C LEU A 334 -21.50 10.43 2.09
N GLU A 335 -22.36 11.23 1.47
CA GLU A 335 -23.74 10.85 1.16
C GLU A 335 -23.79 10.17 -0.22
N THR A 336 -23.99 8.85 -0.25
CA THR A 336 -24.16 8.11 -1.51
C THR A 336 -25.53 8.33 -2.13
N ASN A 337 -25.53 8.66 -3.43
CA ASN A 337 -26.71 8.83 -4.27
C ASN A 337 -27.20 7.50 -4.87
#